data_AF-A0A2C9KSP5-F1
#
_entry.id   AF-A0A2C9KSP5-F1
#
_cell.length_a   1.000
_cell.length_b   1.000
_cell.length_c   1.000
_cell.angle_alpha   90.00
_cell.angle_beta   90.00
_cell.angle_gamma   90.00
#
_symmetry.space_group_name_H-M   'P 1'
#
loop_
_entity.id
_entity.type
_entity.pdbx_description
1 polymer ?
#
loop_
_entity_poly.entity_id
_entity_poly.type
_entity_poly.pdbx_seq_one_letter_code
_entity_poly.pdbx_strand_id
1 'polypeptide(L)'
;MAKVETMPTASPKSMSRPTQWNEEVEEAYRFQLAGYRDEIEYKQVRKTDHVDRWPHNGFIKKLIRRDGCFYYYDRTRECPDKQINKTKLYAY
;
A
#
# COMPACT_ATOMS: atom_id res chain seq x y z
N MET A 1 -12.15 26.85 14.55
CA MET A 1 -11.71 25.43 14.56
C MET A 1 -12.21 24.79 13.28
N ALA A 2 -11.31 24.49 12.33
CA ALA A 2 -11.72 23.89 11.06
C ALA A 2 -12.10 22.42 11.29
N LYS A 3 -13.30 22.03 10.83
CA LYS A 3 -13.72 20.63 10.78
C LYS A 3 -12.79 19.91 9.81
N VAL A 4 -12.04 18.93 10.30
CA VAL A 4 -11.37 17.95 9.44
C VAL A 4 -12.48 17.06 8.89
N GLU A 5 -12.87 17.27 7.64
CA GLU A 5 -13.79 16.37 6.94
C GLU A 5 -13.14 14.99 6.85
N THR A 6 -13.66 14.06 7.65
CA THR A 6 -13.36 12.63 7.50
C THR A 6 -13.88 12.18 6.14
N MET A 7 -12.98 12.03 5.16
CA MET A 7 -13.29 11.36 3.91
C MET A 7 -13.92 10.00 4.22
N PRO A 8 -15.04 9.62 3.58
CA PRO A 8 -15.66 8.33 3.81
C PRO A 8 -14.62 7.24 3.55
N THR A 9 -14.35 6.43 4.58
CA THR A 9 -13.55 5.22 4.44
C THR A 9 -14.35 4.27 3.57
N ALA A 10 -14.14 4.33 2.25
CA ALA A 10 -14.64 3.30 1.35
C ALA A 10 -14.13 1.97 1.91
N SER A 11 -15.05 1.10 2.31
CA SER A 11 -14.72 -0.27 2.65
C SER A 11 -14.63 -1.06 1.34
N PRO A 12 -13.68 -1.99 1.20
CA PRO A 12 -13.58 -2.77 -0.01
C PRO A 12 -14.78 -3.72 -0.11
N LYS A 13 -15.32 -3.84 -1.32
CA LYS A 13 -16.43 -4.74 -1.66
C LYS A 13 -15.99 -6.19 -1.73
N SER A 14 -14.77 -6.44 -2.19
CA SER A 14 -14.23 -7.79 -2.36
C SER A 14 -12.72 -7.84 -2.19
N MET A 15 -12.20 -9.06 -2.01
CA MET A 15 -10.78 -9.36 -1.90
C MET A 15 -10.44 -10.56 -2.77
N SER A 16 -9.38 -10.45 -3.56
CA SER A 16 -8.84 -11.53 -4.39
C SER A 16 -7.36 -11.75 -4.09
N ARG A 17 -6.84 -12.91 -4.50
CA ARG A 17 -5.43 -13.27 -4.36
C ARG A 17 -4.86 -13.46 -5.77
N PRO A 18 -3.78 -12.74 -6.12
CA PRO A 18 -3.21 -12.84 -7.45
C PRO A 18 -2.44 -14.16 -7.59
N THR A 19 -2.33 -14.64 -8.82
CA THR A 19 -1.56 -15.84 -9.18
C THR A 19 -0.24 -15.50 -9.88
N GLN A 20 -0.14 -14.28 -10.41
CA GLN A 20 1.03 -13.77 -11.12
C GLN A 20 1.43 -12.41 -10.55
N TRP A 21 2.71 -12.07 -10.72
CA TRP A 21 3.21 -10.75 -10.32
C TRP A 21 2.85 -9.71 -11.38
N ASN A 22 2.44 -8.53 -10.92
CA ASN A 22 2.36 -7.30 -11.70
C ASN A 22 2.62 -6.11 -10.75
N GLU A 23 2.57 -4.88 -11.27
CA GLU A 23 2.83 -3.67 -10.50
C GLU A 23 1.81 -3.44 -9.38
N GLU A 24 0.55 -3.82 -9.58
CA GLU A 24 -0.51 -3.74 -8.57
C GLU A 24 -0.24 -4.70 -7.40
N VAL A 25 0.24 -5.92 -7.68
CA VAL A 25 0.65 -6.88 -6.66
C VAL A 25 1.86 -6.37 -5.89
N GLU A 26 2.84 -5.78 -6.57
CA GLU A 26 4.01 -5.17 -5.95
C GLU A 26 3.60 -4.04 -4.99
N GLU A 27 2.69 -3.17 -5.44
CA GLU A 27 2.17 -2.08 -4.62
C GLU A 27 1.42 -2.59 -3.39
N ALA A 28 0.48 -3.50 -3.58
CA ALA A 28 -0.28 -4.10 -2.48
C ALA A 28 0.63 -4.83 -1.49
N TYR A 29 1.66 -5.54 -1.98
CA TYR A 29 2.66 -6.20 -1.16
C TYR A 29 3.40 -5.21 -0.25
N ARG A 30 3.85 -4.07 -0.78
CA ARG A 30 4.58 -3.05 0.00
C ARG A 30 3.69 -2.42 1.08
N PHE A 31 2.43 -2.10 0.78
CA PHE A 31 1.52 -1.60 1.81
C PHE A 31 1.28 -2.65 2.91
N GLN A 32 1.05 -3.90 2.52
CA GLN A 32 0.77 -5.00 3.44
C GLN A 32 1.96 -5.35 4.31
N LEU A 33 3.18 -5.25 3.78
CA LEU A 33 4.40 -5.41 4.55
C LEU A 33 4.52 -4.34 5.64
N ALA A 34 4.13 -3.09 5.34
CA ALA A 34 4.09 -2.00 6.32
C ALA A 34 2.89 -2.03 7.28
N GLY A 35 1.97 -3.00 7.14
CA GLY A 35 0.80 -3.18 7.99
C GLY A 35 -0.43 -2.39 7.55
N TYR A 36 -0.53 -2.04 6.27
CA TYR A 36 -1.70 -1.41 5.66
C TYR A 36 -2.27 -2.30 4.58
N ARG A 37 -3.56 -2.21 4.36
CA ARG A 37 -4.26 -2.93 3.31
C ARG A 37 -3.82 -2.48 1.93
N ASP A 38 -3.76 -1.16 1.75
CA ASP A 38 -3.53 -0.43 0.49
C ASP A 38 -3.21 1.05 0.77
N GLU A 39 -3.09 1.83 -0.30
CA GLU A 39 -2.83 3.28 -0.25
C GLU A 39 -3.94 4.06 0.48
N ILE A 40 -5.20 3.66 0.31
CA ILE A 40 -6.35 4.36 0.90
C ILE A 40 -6.22 4.29 2.43
N GLU A 41 -6.00 3.10 2.97
CA GLU A 41 -5.82 2.94 4.42
C GLU A 41 -4.56 3.64 4.92
N TYR A 42 -3.46 3.57 4.18
CA TYR A 42 -2.22 4.28 4.56
C TYR A 42 -2.46 5.78 4.72
N LYS A 43 -3.07 6.40 3.71
CA LYS A 43 -3.38 7.85 3.70
C LYS A 43 -4.29 8.25 4.85
N GLN A 44 -5.32 7.45 5.11
CA GLN A 44 -6.26 7.69 6.22
C GLN A 44 -5.58 7.60 7.58
N VAL A 45 -4.81 6.53 7.82
CA VAL A 45 -4.16 6.29 9.11
C VAL A 45 -3.06 7.30 9.37
N ARG A 46 -2.27 7.64 8.34
CA ARG A 46 -1.17 8.61 8.45
C ARG A 46 -1.61 10.05 8.30
N LYS A 47 -2.88 10.30 7.94
CA LYS A 47 -3.44 11.62 7.67
C LYS A 47 -2.56 12.40 6.68
N THR A 48 -2.18 11.72 5.60
CA THR A 48 -1.33 12.28 4.53
C THR A 48 -1.88 11.87 3.18
N ASP A 49 -1.77 12.74 2.19
CA ASP A 49 -2.11 12.42 0.80
C ASP A 49 -0.88 12.00 -0.03
N HIS A 50 0.30 11.99 0.60
CA HIS A 50 1.57 11.78 -0.08
C HIS A 50 2.17 10.39 0.21
N VAL A 51 2.64 9.73 -0.84
CA VAL A 51 3.43 8.49 -0.78
C VAL A 51 4.72 8.74 -1.53
N ASP A 52 5.85 8.55 -0.85
CA ASP A 52 7.16 8.66 -1.48
C ASP A 52 7.34 7.53 -2.50
N ARG A 53 7.51 7.89 -3.78
CA ARG A 53 7.64 6.95 -4.91
C ARG A 53 8.95 7.20 -5.68
N TRP A 54 9.46 6.17 -6.35
CA TRP A 54 10.59 6.28 -7.24
C TRP A 54 10.18 6.93 -8.57
N PRO A 55 10.95 7.89 -9.12
CA PRO A 55 10.49 8.73 -10.22
C PRO A 55 10.41 8.03 -11.59
N HIS A 56 11.10 6.90 -11.78
CA HIS A 56 11.20 6.23 -13.08
C HIS A 56 10.11 5.17 -13.31
N ASN A 57 9.54 4.60 -12.23
CA ASN A 57 8.55 3.52 -12.32
C ASN A 57 7.36 3.66 -11.35
N GLY A 58 7.36 4.68 -10.49
CA GLY A 58 6.27 4.92 -9.55
C GLY A 58 6.20 3.95 -8.37
N PHE A 59 7.15 3.02 -8.22
CA PHE A 59 7.18 2.10 -7.08
C PHE A 59 7.36 2.85 -5.76
N ILE A 60 6.71 2.35 -4.71
CA ILE A 60 6.76 2.97 -3.39
C ILE A 60 8.19 2.91 -2.86
N LYS A 61 8.80 4.05 -2.58
CA LYS A 61 10.17 4.16 -2.07
C LYS A 61 10.23 3.95 -0.55
N LYS A 62 9.24 4.47 0.17
CA LYS A 62 9.26 4.49 1.64
C LYS A 62 7.85 4.59 2.22
N LEU A 63 7.60 3.84 3.29
CA LEU A 63 6.36 3.94 4.09
C LEU A 63 6.69 4.03 5.58
N ILE A 64 5.85 4.73 6.34
CA ILE A 64 5.86 4.66 7.80
C ILE A 64 5.01 3.46 8.22
N ARG A 65 5.59 2.48 8.91
CA ARG A 65 4.92 1.31 9.49
C ARG A 65 3.99 1.72 10.64
N ARG A 66 3.06 0.84 11.03
CA ARG A 66 2.12 1.07 12.16
C ARG A 66 2.79 1.52 13.45
N ASP A 67 3.95 0.99 13.78
CA ASP A 67 4.77 1.34 14.95
C ASP A 67 5.50 2.68 14.86
N GLY A 68 5.43 3.38 13.72
CA GLY A 68 6.09 4.66 13.50
C GLY A 68 7.50 4.56 12.91
N CYS A 69 8.05 3.36 12.77
CA CYS A 69 9.33 3.14 12.07
C CYS A 69 9.14 3.24 10.55
N PHE A 70 10.24 3.38 9.81
CA PHE A 70 10.21 3.43 8.34
C PHE A 70 10.54 2.06 7.73
N TYR A 71 9.80 1.69 6.68
CA TYR A 71 10.28 0.77 5.66
C TYR A 71 10.76 1.53 4.45
N TYR A 72 11.89 1.10 3.90
CA TYR A 72 12.41 1.52 2.61
C TYR A 72 12.35 0.33 1.67
N TYR A 73 11.99 0.60 0.43
CA TYR A 73 11.88 -0.42 -0.60
C TYR A 73 12.80 -0.07 -1.78
N ASP A 74 13.34 -1.11 -2.41
CA ASP A 74 14.12 -1.02 -3.63
C ASP A 74 13.29 -0.40 -4.75
N ARG A 75 14.02 0.21 -5.68
CA ARG A 75 13.51 0.71 -6.94
C ARG A 75 13.10 -0.43 -7.88
N THR A 76 13.59 -1.65 -7.69
CA THR A 76 13.15 -2.81 -8.47
C THR A 76 12.09 -3.63 -7.75
N ARG A 77 11.57 -4.66 -8.42
CA ARG A 77 10.64 -5.65 -7.84
C ARG A 77 11.21 -6.25 -6.55
N GLU A 78 10.40 -6.26 -5.49
CA GLU A 78 10.72 -6.91 -4.22
C GLU A 78 9.75 -8.04 -3.86
N CYS A 79 8.53 -8.07 -4.40
CA CYS A 79 7.56 -9.11 -4.08
C CYS A 79 8.06 -10.48 -4.60
N PRO A 80 8.47 -11.40 -3.72
CA PRO A 80 8.95 -12.71 -4.14
C PRO A 80 7.78 -13.59 -4.57
N ASP A 81 8.01 -14.55 -5.46
CA ASP A 81 6.93 -15.40 -6.01
C ASP A 81 6.09 -16.09 -4.92
N LYS A 82 6.74 -16.51 -3.82
CA LYS A 82 6.10 -17.13 -2.64
C LYS A 82 5.14 -16.22 -1.86
N GLN A 83 5.18 -14.90 -2.11
CA GLN A 83 4.28 -13.92 -1.49
C GLN A 83 3.15 -13.48 -2.43
N ILE A 84 3.23 -13.75 -3.74
CA ILE A 84 2.21 -13.33 -4.70
C ILE A 84 0.82 -13.82 -4.24
N ASN A 85 0.66 -15.12 -4.02
CA ASN A 85 -0.61 -15.69 -3.58
C ASN A 85 -1.00 -15.33 -2.13
N LYS A 86 -0.09 -14.73 -1.36
CA LYS A 86 -0.33 -14.24 0.01
C LYS A 86 -0.77 -12.78 0.04
N THR A 87 -0.36 -11.99 -0.95
CA THR A 87 -0.84 -10.62 -1.17
C THR A 87 -2.35 -10.62 -1.43
N LYS A 88 -3.04 -9.63 -0.87
CA LYS A 88 -4.48 -9.44 -1.05
C LYS A 88 -4.72 -8.22 -1.94
N LEU A 89 -5.49 -8.34 -3.00
CA LEU A 89 -5.96 -7.21 -3.78
C LEU A 89 -7.40 -6.90 -3.37
N TYR A 90 -7.70 -5.62 -3.15
CA TYR A 90 -9.00 -5.17 -2.68
C TYR A 90 -9.68 -4.32 -3.74
N ALA A 91 -10.93 -4.65 -4.06
CA ALA A 91 -11.75 -3.85 -4.98
C ALA A 91 -12.79 -3.07 -4.18
N TYR A 92 -13.03 -1.81 -4.59
CA TYR A 92 -13.86 -0.85 -3.88
C TYR A 92 -15.16 -0.50 -4.60
#